data_AF-A0A1S9A610-F1
#
_entry.id   AF-A0A1S9A610-F1
#
_cell.length_a   1.000
_cell.length_b   1.000
_cell.length_c   1.000
_cell.angle_alpha   90.00
_cell.angle_beta   90.00
_cell.angle_gamma   90.00
#
_symmetry.space_group_name_H-M   'P 1'
#
loop_
_entity.id
_entity.type
_entity.pdbx_description
1 polymer ?
#
loop_
_entity_poly.entity_id
_entity_poly.type
_entity_poly.pdbx_seq_one_letter_code
_entity_poly.pdbx_strand_id
1 'polypeptide(L)'
;MDLSQFSAQQLKEALNRIENKKNEERDAYKKLVAETIPKALSRLHETSEMMRNAKTETFRLFETILDLKNQVYGFKEKQMSHTFSNDKEEITIGYRINEGWDDTVTIGIEKVQNYISSLSTSKETASLVKIVFNLLKKDAKGNLKGSRVLELQKLTKEFNNEEFTDGVEIIASSFKPIRSSWFIEANRIDENGVKINIPLSMSSVDFLQGYAFNFFNQQNEQSHAA
;
A
#
# COMPACT_ATOMS: atom_id res chain seq x y z
N MET A 1 -36.68 40.31 -13.97
CA MET A 1 -36.97 40.43 -15.41
C MET A 1 -38.40 40.00 -15.60
N ASP A 2 -39.27 40.91 -16.03
CA ASP A 2 -40.70 40.63 -16.24
C ASP A 2 -40.88 39.87 -17.55
N LEU A 3 -41.23 38.58 -17.46
CA LEU A 3 -41.30 37.65 -18.60
C LEU A 3 -42.56 37.86 -19.46
N SER A 4 -43.49 38.71 -19.01
CA SER A 4 -44.78 38.97 -19.64
C SER A 4 -44.74 39.90 -20.85
N GLN A 5 -43.63 40.61 -21.08
CA GLN A 5 -43.46 41.58 -22.16
C GLN A 5 -42.70 41.05 -23.39
N PHE A 6 -42.23 39.80 -23.36
CA PHE A 6 -41.48 39.20 -24.46
C PHE A 6 -42.39 38.36 -25.37
N SER A 7 -42.29 38.56 -26.68
CA SER A 7 -42.96 37.68 -27.63
C SER A 7 -42.40 36.25 -27.53
N ALA A 8 -43.20 35.24 -27.88
CA ALA A 8 -42.77 33.83 -27.85
C ALA A 8 -41.44 33.59 -28.60
N GLN A 9 -41.15 34.43 -29.60
CA GLN A 9 -39.91 34.41 -30.38
C GLN A 9 -38.70 34.92 -29.56
N GLN A 10 -38.87 35.98 -28.76
CA GLN A 10 -37.81 36.52 -27.92
C GLN A 10 -37.44 35.59 -26.75
N LEU A 11 -38.42 34.88 -26.17
CA LEU A 11 -38.19 33.86 -25.14
C LEU A 11 -37.41 32.65 -25.71
N LYS A 12 -37.74 32.20 -26.92
CA LYS A 12 -37.02 31.12 -27.61
C LYS A 12 -35.58 31.51 -27.94
N GLU A 13 -35.35 32.74 -28.39
CA GLU A 13 -34.00 33.26 -28.63
C GLU A 13 -33.18 33.36 -27.35
N ALA A 14 -33.77 33.80 -26.24
CA ALA A 14 -33.09 33.86 -24.94
C ALA A 14 -32.69 32.46 -24.43
N LEU A 15 -33.57 31.46 -24.55
CA LEU A 15 -33.26 30.06 -24.19
C LEU A 15 -32.15 29.49 -25.06
N ASN A 16 -32.20 29.71 -26.38
CA ASN A 16 -31.15 29.27 -27.30
C ASN A 16 -29.79 29.94 -26.99
N ARG A 17 -29.78 31.22 -26.60
CA ARG A 17 -28.54 31.91 -26.19
C ARG A 17 -27.95 31.30 -24.91
N ILE A 18 -28.79 30.97 -23.93
CA ILE A 18 -28.36 30.33 -22.68
C ILE A 18 -27.79 28.93 -22.98
N GLU A 19 -28.47 28.15 -23.82
CA GLU A 19 -28.02 26.79 -24.17
C GLU A 19 -26.72 26.82 -24.99
N ASN A 20 -26.61 27.73 -25.96
CA ASN A 20 -25.38 27.91 -26.73
C ASN A 20 -24.21 28.32 -25.83
N LYS A 21 -24.42 29.27 -24.91
CA LYS A 21 -23.40 29.68 -23.95
C LYS A 21 -22.94 28.53 -23.05
N LYS A 22 -23.88 27.70 -22.57
CA LYS A 22 -23.54 26.48 -21.79
C LYS A 22 -22.73 25.48 -22.61
N ASN A 23 -23.06 25.30 -23.89
CA ASN A 23 -22.31 24.40 -24.77
C ASN A 23 -20.92 24.95 -25.08
N GLU A 24 -20.78 26.25 -25.31
CA GLU A 24 -19.48 26.93 -25.45
C GLU A 24 -18.62 26.78 -24.18
N GLU A 25 -19.20 26.97 -22.99
CA GLU A 25 -18.52 26.77 -21.71
C GLU A 25 -18.06 25.31 -21.51
N ARG A 26 -18.91 24.33 -21.87
CA ARG A 26 -18.55 22.91 -21.84
C ARG A 26 -17.40 22.57 -22.79
N ASP A 27 -17.42 23.14 -23.99
CA ASP A 27 -16.37 22.90 -24.99
C ASP A 27 -15.07 23.61 -24.61
N ALA A 28 -15.14 24.81 -24.04
CA ALA A 28 -14.00 25.51 -23.47
C ALA A 28 -13.38 24.71 -22.30
N TYR A 29 -14.21 24.16 -21.40
CA TYR A 29 -13.76 23.27 -20.34
C TYR A 29 -13.06 22.02 -20.89
N LYS A 30 -13.67 21.33 -21.86
CA LYS A 30 -13.06 20.14 -22.49
C LYS A 30 -11.70 20.48 -23.12
N LYS A 31 -11.61 21.61 -23.82
CA LYS A 31 -10.34 22.09 -24.41
C LYS A 31 -9.31 22.37 -23.32
N LEU A 32 -9.68 23.09 -22.26
CA LEU A 32 -8.78 23.38 -21.14
C LEU A 32 -8.26 22.10 -20.47
N VAL A 33 -9.14 21.11 -20.24
CA VAL A 33 -8.75 19.80 -19.70
C VAL A 33 -7.78 19.09 -20.66
N ALA A 34 -8.11 19.05 -21.96
CA ALA A 34 -7.27 18.42 -22.97
C ALA A 34 -5.89 19.08 -23.10
N GLU A 35 -5.78 20.39 -22.85
CA GLU A 35 -4.51 21.12 -22.84
C GLU A 35 -3.73 20.98 -21.52
N THR A 36 -4.44 20.80 -20.40
CA THR A 36 -3.84 20.72 -19.06
C THR A 36 -3.27 19.33 -18.77
N ILE A 37 -3.99 18.27 -19.16
CA ILE A 37 -3.57 16.87 -18.91
C ILE A 37 -2.15 16.60 -19.43
N PRO A 38 -1.79 16.91 -20.70
CA PRO A 38 -0.45 16.63 -21.22
C PRO A 38 0.65 17.37 -20.45
N LYS A 39 0.40 18.63 -20.06
CA LYS A 39 1.35 19.44 -19.28
C LYS A 39 1.61 18.80 -17.91
N ALA A 40 0.55 18.41 -17.21
CA ALA A 40 0.66 17.75 -15.92
C ALA A 40 1.36 16.39 -16.04
N LEU A 41 0.97 15.57 -17.02
CA LEU A 41 1.57 14.25 -17.25
C LEU A 41 3.05 14.34 -17.64
N SER A 42 3.45 15.31 -18.45
CA SER A 42 4.85 15.54 -18.80
C SER A 42 5.69 15.77 -17.54
N ARG A 43 5.22 16.64 -16.65
CA ARG A 43 5.94 16.94 -15.41
C ARG A 43 6.04 15.74 -14.46
N LEU A 44 4.97 14.96 -14.35
CA LEU A 44 4.96 13.73 -13.56
C LEU A 44 5.89 12.66 -14.15
N HIS A 45 5.97 12.57 -15.48
CA HIS A 45 6.86 11.66 -16.17
C HIS A 45 8.33 12.00 -15.93
N GLU A 46 8.72 13.28 -16.09
CA GLU A 46 10.07 13.76 -15.76
C GLU A 46 10.45 13.42 -14.32
N THR A 47 9.55 13.68 -13.37
CA THR A 47 9.80 13.40 -11.95
C THR A 47 9.97 11.89 -11.69
N SER A 48 9.15 11.05 -12.34
CA SER A 48 9.27 9.59 -12.27
C SER A 48 10.62 9.09 -12.79
N GLU A 49 11.12 9.65 -13.89
CA GLU A 49 12.43 9.30 -14.43
C GLU A 49 13.58 9.76 -13.53
N MET A 50 13.48 10.96 -12.93
CA MET A 50 14.44 11.40 -11.91
C MET A 50 14.49 10.43 -10.72
N MET A 51 13.33 9.97 -10.24
CA MET A 51 13.25 8.98 -9.17
C MET A 51 13.84 7.62 -9.57
N ARG A 52 13.62 7.18 -10.82
CA ARG A 52 14.20 5.94 -11.36
C ARG A 52 15.72 6.01 -11.37
N ASN A 53 16.28 7.12 -11.81
CA ASN A 53 17.73 7.34 -11.85
C ASN A 53 18.31 7.36 -10.43
N ALA A 54 17.75 8.18 -9.54
CA ALA A 54 18.18 8.26 -8.14
C ALA A 54 18.11 6.90 -7.43
N LYS A 55 17.04 6.12 -7.66
CA LYS A 55 16.92 4.76 -7.14
C LYS A 55 18.04 3.86 -7.66
N THR A 56 18.29 3.86 -8.96
CA THR A 56 19.31 3.00 -9.59
C THR A 56 20.71 3.33 -9.07
N GLU A 57 21.05 4.62 -9.00
CA GLU A 57 22.34 5.08 -8.49
C GLU A 57 22.54 4.72 -7.02
N THR A 58 21.51 4.92 -6.19
CA THR A 58 21.55 4.55 -4.77
C THR A 58 21.82 3.05 -4.60
N PHE A 59 21.08 2.19 -5.30
CA PHE A 59 21.30 0.74 -5.20
C PHE A 59 22.71 0.33 -5.64
N ARG A 60 23.28 0.95 -6.68
CA ARG A 60 24.67 0.68 -7.13
C ARG A 60 25.73 1.07 -6.08
N LEU A 61 25.54 2.20 -5.40
CA LEU A 61 26.44 2.63 -4.33
C LEU A 61 26.49 1.59 -3.19
N PHE A 62 25.32 1.09 -2.80
CA PHE A 62 25.24 0.10 -1.70
C PHE A 62 25.53 -1.32 -2.14
N GLU A 63 25.34 -1.70 -3.40
CA GLU A 63 25.82 -2.98 -3.95
C GLU A 63 27.33 -3.12 -3.74
N THR A 64 28.08 -2.06 -4.04
CA THR A 64 29.53 -2.00 -3.78
C THR A 64 29.87 -2.19 -2.30
N ILE A 65 29.11 -1.55 -1.40
CA ILE A 65 29.31 -1.66 0.06
C ILE A 65 28.98 -3.08 0.55
N LEU A 66 27.91 -3.70 0.04
CA LEU A 66 27.50 -5.05 0.39
C LEU A 66 28.52 -6.09 -0.09
N ASP A 67 29.05 -5.93 -1.29
CA ASP A 67 30.11 -6.81 -1.82
C ASP A 67 31.37 -6.76 -0.93
N LEU A 68 31.82 -5.55 -0.57
CA LEU A 68 32.95 -5.36 0.35
C LEU A 68 32.67 -5.99 1.72
N LYS A 69 31.46 -5.80 2.27
CA LYS A 69 31.05 -6.40 3.55
C LYS A 69 31.11 -7.93 3.48
N ASN A 70 30.62 -8.53 2.39
CA ASN A 70 30.68 -9.98 2.20
C ASN A 70 32.13 -10.47 2.07
N GLN A 71 33.00 -9.75 1.36
CA GLN A 71 34.42 -10.09 1.26
C GLN A 71 35.14 -10.04 2.61
N VAL A 72 34.87 -9.02 3.43
CA VAL A 72 35.54 -8.83 4.74
C VAL A 72 35.01 -9.79 5.80
N TYR A 73 33.69 -10.02 5.85
CA TYR A 73 33.05 -10.76 6.95
C TYR A 73 32.51 -12.14 6.57
N GLY A 74 32.62 -12.55 5.30
CA GLY A 74 32.29 -13.90 4.82
C GLY A 74 30.81 -14.30 4.92
N PHE A 75 29.89 -13.33 4.96
CA PHE A 75 28.48 -13.59 5.22
C PHE A 75 27.67 -13.81 3.94
N LYS A 76 27.13 -15.03 3.75
CA LYS A 76 26.01 -15.25 2.83
C LYS A 76 24.75 -14.60 3.42
N GLU A 77 24.46 -13.38 2.98
CA GLU A 77 23.33 -12.60 3.51
C GLU A 77 21.98 -13.18 3.07
N LYS A 78 21.12 -13.50 4.05
CA LYS A 78 19.70 -13.83 3.87
C LYS A 78 18.78 -12.64 4.20
N GLN A 79 19.34 -11.45 4.36
CA GLN A 79 18.61 -10.27 4.78
C GLN A 79 17.77 -9.72 3.62
N MET A 80 16.55 -9.30 3.91
CA MET A 80 15.65 -8.69 2.91
C MET A 80 15.89 -7.19 2.74
N SER A 81 16.57 -6.57 3.71
CA SER A 81 16.86 -5.14 3.77
C SER A 81 18.12 -4.89 4.59
N HIS A 82 18.83 -3.81 4.26
CA HIS A 82 20.00 -3.33 4.96
C HIS A 82 19.81 -1.88 5.36
N THR A 83 20.11 -1.57 6.62
CA THR A 83 20.12 -0.21 7.14
C THR A 83 21.55 0.22 7.40
N PHE A 84 21.94 1.34 6.82
CA PHE A 84 23.22 2.00 7.01
C PHE A 84 22.97 3.34 7.66
N SER A 85 23.73 3.65 8.71
CA SER A 85 23.52 4.87 9.51
C SER A 85 24.87 5.48 9.90
N ASN A 86 24.92 6.80 9.91
CA ASN A 86 26.01 7.61 10.45
C ASN A 86 25.44 8.63 11.45
N ASP A 87 26.27 9.53 11.98
CA ASP A 87 25.83 10.51 13.00
C ASP A 87 24.72 11.47 12.54
N LYS A 88 24.50 11.61 11.22
CA LYS A 88 23.60 12.61 10.62
C LYS A 88 22.53 12.01 9.71
N GLU A 89 22.69 10.78 9.26
CA GLU A 89 21.93 10.22 8.13
C GLU A 89 21.71 8.73 8.33
N GLU A 90 20.54 8.26 7.92
CA GLU A 90 20.21 6.84 7.88
C GLU A 90 19.52 6.51 6.56
N ILE A 91 19.92 5.39 5.96
CA ILE A 91 19.29 4.86 4.76
C ILE A 91 19.05 3.36 4.89
N THR A 92 17.84 2.95 4.54
CA THR A 92 17.46 1.54 4.44
C THR A 92 17.15 1.21 2.99
N ILE A 93 17.84 0.22 2.44
CA ILE A 93 17.55 -0.35 1.12
C ILE A 93 17.08 -1.78 1.26
N GLY A 94 16.15 -2.23 0.42
CA GLY A 94 15.69 -3.61 0.48
C GLY A 94 14.58 -3.91 -0.49
N TYR A 95 13.98 -5.08 -0.32
CA TYR A 95 12.81 -5.50 -1.08
C TYR A 95 11.68 -6.00 -0.17
N ARG A 96 10.46 -5.77 -0.63
CA ARG A 96 9.25 -6.31 -0.02
C ARG A 96 8.95 -7.69 -0.60
N ILE A 97 8.36 -8.55 0.21
CA ILE A 97 7.81 -9.84 -0.20
C ILE A 97 6.30 -9.77 -0.03
N ASN A 98 5.58 -10.22 -1.05
CA ASN A 98 4.18 -10.57 -0.92
C ASN A 98 4.05 -12.05 -0.53
N GLU A 99 3.08 -12.32 0.33
CA GLU A 99 2.75 -13.68 0.75
C GLU A 99 2.00 -14.38 -0.39
N GLY A 100 2.72 -15.17 -1.17
CA GLY A 100 2.15 -16.03 -2.19
C GLY A 100 1.87 -17.43 -1.64
N TRP A 101 0.84 -18.05 -2.18
CA TRP A 101 0.39 -19.39 -1.82
C TRP A 101 0.07 -20.16 -3.10
N ASP A 102 0.41 -21.44 -3.17
CA ASP A 102 -0.08 -22.30 -4.24
C ASP A 102 -1.51 -22.81 -3.97
N ASP A 103 -2.06 -23.60 -4.88
CA ASP A 103 -3.43 -24.11 -4.84
C ASP A 103 -3.69 -25.10 -3.69
N THR A 104 -2.64 -25.69 -3.12
CA THR A 104 -2.75 -26.66 -2.02
C THR A 104 -3.05 -26.01 -0.66
N VAL A 105 -2.86 -24.69 -0.53
CA VAL A 105 -3.12 -23.96 0.73
C VAL A 105 -4.55 -24.16 1.23
N THR A 106 -5.51 -24.22 0.33
CA THR A 106 -6.93 -24.39 0.67
C THR A 106 -7.18 -25.78 1.25
N ILE A 107 -6.55 -26.81 0.66
CA ILE A 107 -6.63 -28.20 1.14
C ILE A 107 -6.08 -28.31 2.56
N GLY A 108 -4.94 -27.67 2.82
CA GLY A 108 -4.35 -27.65 4.16
C GLY A 108 -5.22 -26.91 5.18
N ILE A 109 -5.78 -25.75 4.81
CA ILE A 109 -6.72 -24.99 5.66
C ILE A 109 -7.93 -25.84 6.03
N GLU A 110 -8.53 -26.53 5.06
CA GLU A 110 -9.71 -27.39 5.30
C GLU A 110 -9.38 -28.55 6.25
N LYS A 111 -8.24 -29.22 6.07
CA LYS A 111 -7.77 -30.28 7.00
C LYS A 111 -7.64 -29.78 8.43
N VAL A 112 -6.99 -28.62 8.62
CA VAL A 112 -6.84 -28.01 9.95
C VAL A 112 -8.20 -27.63 10.53
N GLN A 113 -9.10 -27.05 9.74
CA GLN A 113 -10.44 -26.66 10.19
C GLN A 113 -11.32 -27.85 10.57
N ASN A 114 -11.26 -28.95 9.81
CA ASN A 114 -12.02 -30.17 10.07
C ASN A 114 -11.60 -30.78 11.41
N TYR A 115 -10.29 -30.93 11.63
CA TYR A 115 -9.75 -31.44 12.89
C TYR A 115 -10.15 -30.55 14.08
N ILE A 116 -9.94 -29.24 13.98
CA ILE A 116 -10.23 -28.31 15.07
C ILE A 116 -11.73 -28.23 15.38
N SER A 117 -12.58 -28.35 14.37
CA SER A 117 -14.04 -28.40 14.56
C SER A 117 -14.47 -29.67 15.32
N SER A 118 -13.79 -30.80 15.09
CA SER A 118 -14.06 -32.05 15.83
C SER A 118 -13.75 -31.94 17.34
N LEU A 119 -12.79 -31.09 17.72
CA LEU A 119 -12.36 -30.86 19.10
C LEU A 119 -13.25 -29.86 19.88
N SER A 120 -14.14 -29.15 19.20
CA SER A 120 -14.95 -28.06 19.77
C SER A 120 -16.02 -28.50 20.79
N THR A 121 -16.04 -29.79 21.16
CA THR A 121 -17.00 -30.41 22.08
C THR A 121 -16.68 -30.22 23.57
N SER A 122 -15.48 -29.75 23.94
CA SER A 122 -15.07 -29.52 25.33
C SER A 122 -14.75 -28.04 25.62
N LYS A 123 -15.09 -27.58 26.83
CA LYS A 123 -14.95 -26.18 27.27
C LYS A 123 -13.48 -25.76 27.40
N GLU A 124 -12.62 -26.74 27.70
CA GLU A 124 -11.17 -26.62 27.84
C GLU A 124 -10.49 -26.37 26.49
N THR A 125 -11.06 -26.88 25.39
CA THR A 125 -10.45 -26.81 24.05
C THR A 125 -10.96 -25.62 23.23
N ALA A 126 -12.05 -24.96 23.65
CA ALA A 126 -12.65 -23.82 22.97
C ALA A 126 -11.68 -22.63 22.77
N SER A 127 -10.79 -22.39 23.74
CA SER A 127 -9.80 -21.31 23.66
C SER A 127 -8.72 -21.59 22.60
N LEU A 128 -8.24 -22.85 22.53
CA LEU A 128 -7.27 -23.32 21.54
C LEU A 128 -7.85 -23.28 20.12
N VAL A 129 -9.09 -23.75 19.96
CA VAL A 129 -9.86 -23.67 18.71
C VAL A 129 -9.90 -22.23 18.18
N LYS A 130 -10.22 -21.28 19.07
CA LYS A 130 -10.27 -19.85 18.70
C LYS A 130 -8.91 -19.30 18.26
N ILE A 131 -7.83 -19.72 18.92
CA ILE A 131 -6.47 -19.35 18.53
C ILE A 131 -6.16 -19.86 17.12
N VAL A 132 -6.44 -21.13 16.83
CA VAL A 132 -6.17 -21.70 15.51
C VAL A 132 -7.00 -21.02 14.41
N PHE A 133 -8.27 -20.73 14.64
CA PHE A 133 -9.08 -19.95 13.69
C PHE A 133 -8.52 -18.54 13.44
N ASN A 134 -7.99 -17.89 14.48
CA ASN A 134 -7.33 -16.59 14.31
C ASN A 134 -6.04 -16.70 13.49
N LEU A 135 -5.29 -17.80 13.63
CA LEU A 135 -4.09 -18.06 12.84
C LEU A 135 -4.42 -18.34 11.37
N LEU A 136 -5.50 -19.05 11.09
CA LEU A 136 -5.99 -19.32 9.73
C LEU A 136 -6.73 -18.14 9.08
N LYS A 137 -6.97 -17.06 9.82
CA LYS A 137 -7.70 -15.90 9.29
C LYS A 137 -6.93 -15.26 8.14
N LYS A 138 -7.59 -15.11 7.01
CA LYS A 138 -7.08 -14.39 5.84
C LYS A 138 -7.01 -12.87 6.09
N ASP A 139 -6.08 -12.21 5.44
CA ASP A 139 -5.99 -10.74 5.42
C ASP A 139 -7.09 -10.14 4.52
N ALA A 140 -7.12 -8.80 4.41
CA ALA A 140 -8.09 -8.10 3.57
C ALA A 140 -7.97 -8.43 2.07
N LYS A 141 -6.84 -9.01 1.65
CA LYS A 141 -6.56 -9.45 0.27
C LYS A 141 -6.87 -10.92 0.05
N GLY A 142 -7.37 -11.64 1.07
CA GLY A 142 -7.70 -13.05 1.00
C GLY A 142 -6.52 -14.01 1.20
N ASN A 143 -5.35 -13.52 1.60
CA ASN A 143 -4.15 -14.32 1.79
C ASN A 143 -3.94 -14.70 3.26
N LEU A 144 -3.37 -15.88 3.50
CA LEU A 144 -2.93 -16.27 4.84
C LEU A 144 -1.61 -15.56 5.18
N LYS A 145 -1.39 -15.25 6.46
CA LYS A 145 -0.12 -14.66 6.90
C LYS A 145 0.93 -15.73 7.17
N GLY A 146 2.10 -15.62 6.56
CA GLY A 146 3.21 -16.56 6.75
C GLY A 146 3.68 -16.61 8.21
N SER A 147 3.65 -15.47 8.92
CA SER A 147 3.98 -15.43 10.36
C SER A 147 3.01 -16.28 11.20
N ARG A 148 1.72 -16.31 10.83
CA ARG A 148 0.72 -17.13 11.51
C ARG A 148 0.89 -18.61 11.22
N VAL A 149 1.41 -18.97 10.05
CA VAL A 149 1.75 -20.36 9.72
C VAL A 149 2.92 -20.86 10.55
N LEU A 150 3.93 -20.03 10.82
CA LEU A 150 5.00 -20.36 11.76
C LEU A 150 4.46 -20.59 13.19
N GLU A 151 3.43 -19.84 13.59
CA GLU A 151 2.75 -20.06 14.88
C GLU A 151 1.94 -21.37 14.88
N LEU A 152 1.20 -21.67 13.79
CA LEU A 152 0.50 -22.95 13.60
C LEU A 152 1.45 -24.15 13.69
N GLN A 153 2.64 -24.06 13.09
CA GLN A 153 3.68 -25.09 13.15
C GLN A 153 4.23 -25.33 14.56
N LYS A 154 4.13 -24.35 15.47
CA LYS A 154 4.51 -24.57 16.87
C LYS A 154 3.42 -25.35 17.60
N LEU A 155 2.15 -25.10 17.28
CA LEU A 155 1.01 -25.78 17.88
C LEU A 155 0.92 -27.26 17.49
N THR A 156 1.49 -27.69 16.36
CA THR A 156 1.47 -29.13 15.98
C THR A 156 2.11 -30.02 17.04
N LYS A 157 3.15 -29.51 17.72
CA LYS A 157 3.80 -30.21 18.84
C LYS A 157 2.92 -30.38 20.07
N GLU A 158 1.95 -29.48 20.26
CA GLU A 158 1.03 -29.52 21.41
C GLU A 158 -0.16 -30.45 21.16
N PHE A 159 -0.68 -30.50 19.92
CA PHE A 159 -1.81 -31.36 19.57
C PHE A 159 -1.42 -32.82 19.31
N ASN A 160 -0.17 -33.08 18.89
CA ASN A 160 0.36 -34.41 18.56
C ASN A 160 -0.63 -35.27 17.75
N ASN A 161 -1.23 -34.66 16.73
CA ASN A 161 -2.23 -35.29 15.86
C ASN A 161 -1.75 -35.28 14.41
N GLU A 162 -1.84 -36.42 13.74
CA GLU A 162 -1.35 -36.60 12.37
C GLU A 162 -2.13 -35.75 11.35
N GLU A 163 -3.46 -35.66 11.46
CA GLU A 163 -4.31 -34.91 10.54
C GLU A 163 -4.08 -33.39 10.66
N PHE A 164 -3.94 -32.89 11.88
CA PHE A 164 -3.59 -31.49 12.15
C PHE A 164 -2.19 -31.16 11.62
N THR A 165 -1.22 -32.04 11.87
CA THR A 165 0.17 -31.84 11.45
C THR A 165 0.28 -31.85 9.93
N ASP A 166 -0.34 -32.81 9.25
CA ASP A 166 -0.43 -32.88 7.79
C ASP A 166 -1.07 -31.62 7.20
N GLY A 167 -2.20 -31.16 7.76
CA GLY A 167 -2.84 -29.92 7.34
C GLY A 167 -1.92 -28.70 7.46
N VAL A 168 -1.20 -28.57 8.59
CA VAL A 168 -0.25 -27.47 8.81
C VAL A 168 0.97 -27.57 7.90
N GLU A 169 1.48 -28.77 7.62
CA GLU A 169 2.60 -28.99 6.71
C GLU A 169 2.25 -28.68 5.25
N ILE A 170 1.04 -29.04 4.80
CA ILE A 170 0.52 -28.65 3.49
C ILE A 170 0.47 -27.12 3.38
N ILE A 171 -0.10 -26.45 4.39
CA ILE A 171 -0.11 -24.98 4.43
C ILE A 171 1.32 -24.43 4.36
N ALA A 172 2.24 -24.92 5.20
CA ALA A 172 3.62 -24.43 5.20
C ALA A 172 4.35 -24.64 3.87
N SER A 173 4.12 -25.80 3.22
CA SER A 173 4.74 -26.15 1.94
C SER A 173 4.19 -25.33 0.77
N SER A 174 2.91 -24.92 0.88
CA SER A 174 2.24 -24.06 -0.08
C SER A 174 2.72 -22.60 -0.05
N PHE A 175 3.47 -22.19 0.98
CA PHE A 175 3.98 -20.82 1.10
C PHE A 175 5.08 -20.55 0.06
N LYS A 176 4.76 -19.70 -0.92
CA LYS A 176 5.65 -19.25 -1.99
C LYS A 176 5.82 -17.73 -1.88
N PRO A 177 6.75 -17.22 -1.05
CA PRO A 177 6.99 -15.80 -0.95
C PRO A 177 7.50 -15.24 -2.29
N ILE A 178 6.83 -14.20 -2.81
CA ILE A 178 7.20 -13.55 -4.07
C ILE A 178 7.72 -12.14 -3.76
N ARG A 179 8.94 -11.83 -4.20
CA ARG A 179 9.46 -10.45 -4.12
C ARG A 179 8.56 -9.51 -4.92
N SER A 180 8.07 -8.46 -4.27
CA SER A 180 7.10 -7.54 -4.86
C SER A 180 7.71 -6.24 -5.36
N SER A 181 8.49 -5.54 -4.52
CA SER A 181 9.04 -4.23 -4.87
C SER A 181 10.33 -3.92 -4.12
N TRP A 182 11.26 -3.29 -4.82
CA TRP A 182 12.45 -2.67 -4.20
C TRP A 182 12.08 -1.32 -3.61
N PHE A 183 12.59 -1.03 -2.41
CA PHE A 183 12.33 0.21 -1.69
C PHE A 183 13.61 0.85 -1.15
N ILE A 184 13.51 2.16 -0.92
CA ILE A 184 14.52 2.98 -0.24
C ILE A 184 13.77 3.82 0.79
N GLU A 185 14.26 3.82 2.02
CA GLU A 185 13.87 4.75 3.07
C GLU A 185 15.09 5.57 3.44
N ALA A 186 14.95 6.90 3.49
CA ALA A 186 16.06 7.80 3.80
C ALA A 186 15.61 8.80 4.87
N ASN A 187 16.48 9.03 5.85
CA ASN A 187 16.23 9.91 6.98
C ASN A 187 17.47 10.78 7.23
N ARG A 188 17.25 12.03 7.63
CA ARG A 188 18.26 12.88 8.27
C ARG A 188 18.09 12.79 9.78
N ILE A 189 19.17 12.89 10.52
CA ILE A 189 19.19 12.90 11.99
C ILE A 189 19.51 14.35 12.39
N ASP A 190 18.63 14.94 13.19
CA ASP A 190 18.83 16.29 13.70
C ASP A 190 19.79 16.32 14.90
N GLU A 191 20.09 17.52 15.40
CA GLU A 191 21.00 17.71 16.53
C GLU A 191 20.52 17.05 17.84
N ASN A 192 19.23 16.73 17.95
CA ASN A 192 18.62 16.05 19.09
C ASN A 192 18.56 14.51 18.89
N GLY A 193 19.07 13.99 17.77
CA GLY A 193 19.02 12.57 17.43
C GLY A 193 17.67 12.12 16.82
N VAL A 194 16.77 13.04 16.48
CA VAL A 194 15.47 12.72 15.88
C VAL A 194 15.62 12.50 14.38
N LYS A 195 15.03 11.40 13.90
CA LYS A 195 14.99 11.05 12.47
C LYS A 195 13.90 11.82 11.74
N ILE A 196 14.32 12.68 10.82
CA ILE A 196 13.47 13.42 9.88
C ILE A 196 13.46 12.67 8.55
N ASN A 197 12.30 12.14 8.15
CA ASN A 197 12.15 11.40 6.91
C ASN A 197 12.36 12.29 5.68
N ILE A 198 13.06 11.77 4.68
CA ILE A 198 13.12 12.35 3.33
C ILE A 198 12.00 11.67 2.52
N PRO A 199 10.90 12.37 2.21
CA PRO A 199 9.77 11.77 1.53
C PRO A 199 10.11 11.48 0.06
N LEU A 200 10.01 10.21 -0.33
CA LEU A 200 10.27 9.72 -1.68
C LEU A 200 8.99 9.24 -2.38
N SER A 201 7.82 9.65 -1.90
CA SER A 201 6.53 9.32 -2.51
C SER A 201 5.66 10.57 -2.61
N MET A 202 4.92 10.74 -3.72
CA MET A 202 4.08 11.94 -3.93
C MET A 202 3.01 12.12 -2.85
N SER A 203 2.54 11.03 -2.22
CA SER A 203 1.59 11.08 -1.10
C SER A 203 2.22 11.50 0.23
N SER A 204 3.54 11.48 0.34
CA SER A 204 4.29 11.81 1.55
C SER A 204 5.00 13.16 1.46
N VAL A 205 5.07 13.76 0.27
CA VAL A 205 5.68 15.07 0.06
C VAL A 205 4.62 16.13 0.31
N ASP A 206 4.91 17.06 1.21
CA ASP A 206 4.04 18.20 1.48
C ASP A 206 4.02 19.20 0.31
N PHE A 207 2.93 19.97 0.24
CA PHE A 207 2.86 21.11 -0.66
C PHE A 207 3.91 22.17 -0.31
N LEU A 208 4.29 22.97 -1.31
CA LEU A 208 5.15 24.13 -1.10
C LEU A 208 4.53 25.09 -0.08
N GLN A 209 5.38 25.70 0.74
CA GLN A 209 4.94 26.64 1.77
C GLN A 209 4.07 27.75 1.17
N GLY A 210 2.90 27.97 1.77
CA GLY A 210 1.92 28.97 1.33
C GLY A 210 0.92 28.45 0.29
N TYR A 211 1.06 27.22 -0.21
CA TYR A 211 0.05 26.59 -1.05
C TYR A 211 -0.85 25.65 -0.24
N ALA A 212 -2.17 25.86 -0.34
CA ALA A 212 -3.18 24.96 0.22
C ALA A 212 -4.18 24.58 -0.88
N PHE A 213 -4.27 23.28 -1.17
CA PHE A 213 -5.27 22.78 -2.12
C PHE A 213 -6.57 22.48 -1.39
N ASN A 214 -7.53 23.41 -1.48
CA ASN A 214 -8.85 23.27 -0.87
C ASN A 214 -9.89 22.96 -1.95
N PHE A 215 -10.31 21.70 -2.04
CA PHE A 215 -11.37 21.27 -2.95
C PHE A 215 -12.66 21.04 -2.15
N PHE A 216 -13.68 21.87 -2.40
CA PHE A 216 -15.04 21.78 -1.81
C PHE A 216 -15.13 21.66 -0.28
N ASN A 217 -14.44 22.53 0.47
CA ASN A 217 -14.52 22.55 1.93
C ASN A 217 -15.58 23.52 2.49
N GLN A 218 -16.73 23.70 1.81
CA GLN A 218 -17.82 24.57 2.29
C GLN A 218 -18.86 23.87 3.20
N GLN A 219 -18.69 22.58 3.53
CA GLN A 219 -19.67 21.84 4.35
C GLN A 219 -19.27 21.59 5.82
N ASN A 220 -18.10 22.05 6.28
CA ASN A 220 -17.67 21.82 7.68
C ASN A 220 -17.62 23.08 8.56
N GLU A 221 -18.16 24.21 8.13
CA GLU A 221 -18.21 25.45 8.94
C GLU A 221 -19.57 25.70 9.63
N GLN A 222 -20.60 24.87 9.44
CA GLN A 222 -21.93 25.07 10.06
C GLN A 222 -22.28 24.14 11.23
N SER A 223 -21.33 23.36 11.76
CA SER A 223 -21.61 22.39 12.83
C SER A 223 -21.23 22.85 14.25
N HIS A 224 -20.79 24.10 14.44
CA HIS A 224 -20.48 24.66 15.76
C HIS A 224 -21.07 26.06 15.99
N ALA A 225 -22.35 26.22 15.66
CA ALA A 225 -23.16 27.32 16.17
C ALA A 225 -24.64 26.90 16.24
N ALA A 226 -24.95 26.00 17.19
CA ALA A 226 -26.27 25.84 17.79
C ALA A 226 -26.11 25.11 19.13
#